data_AF-A0A521VDP1-F1
#
_entry.id   AF-A0A521VDP1-F1
#
_cell.length_a   1.000
_cell.length_b   1.000
_cell.length_c   1.000
_cell.angle_alpha   90.00
_cell.angle_beta   90.00
_cell.angle_gamma   90.00
#
_symmetry.space_group_name_H-M   'P 1'
#
loop_
_entity.id
_entity.type
_entity.pdbx_description
1 polymer ?
#
loop_
_entity_poly.entity_id
_entity_poly.type
_entity_poly.pdbx_seq_one_letter_code
_entity_poly.pdbx_strand_id
1 'polypeptide(L)'
;MRRFFKYLVLLTAFSFVYSCSKDSPESAAAEAQKIPVDPQFEILPAGQTGLHFTNHITETFQNNILSNSYLYNGGGVAILDVNNDGLTDIYLTATQEPNHLFLNKGGFKFEDITATAGVAAEGGNKTGVTVVDINADGFQDIYVCRAGMQPTPDRANLLFVNNGDMTFTERSAEYGLDDRSASNYANFFDFDLDGDLDVYIVNYPVA
;
A
#
# COMPACT_ATOMS: atom_id res chain seq x y z
N MET A 1 -82.95 -27.91 25.11
CA MET A 1 -82.28 -27.13 24.05
C MET A 1 -81.16 -28.01 23.48
N ARG A 2 -81.39 -29.00 22.61
CA ARG A 2 -81.93 -28.99 21.24
C ARG A 2 -81.16 -28.05 20.30
N ARG A 3 -80.33 -28.69 19.46
CA ARG A 3 -79.92 -28.34 18.09
C ARG A 3 -78.89 -27.21 17.92
N PHE A 4 -77.60 -27.59 17.84
CA PHE A 4 -76.63 -26.98 16.91
C PHE A 4 -75.48 -27.97 16.61
N PHE A 5 -75.83 -29.25 16.48
CA PHE A 5 -74.91 -30.33 16.09
C PHE A 5 -75.45 -30.92 14.79
N LYS A 6 -75.01 -30.39 13.65
CA LYS A 6 -75.16 -30.89 12.27
C LYS A 6 -74.67 -29.77 11.34
N TYR A 7 -73.92 -30.12 10.29
CA TYR A 7 -73.19 -29.21 9.39
C TYR A 7 -71.95 -28.63 10.09
N LEU A 8 -70.78 -29.24 9.99
CA LEU A 8 -69.98 -29.13 8.77
C LEU A 8 -68.90 -30.24 8.79
N VAL A 9 -69.34 -31.47 8.49
CA VAL A 9 -68.46 -32.49 7.90
C VAL A 9 -68.47 -32.20 6.39
N LEU A 10 -67.31 -32.38 5.75
CA LEU A 10 -66.96 -32.04 4.35
C LEU A 10 -66.46 -30.61 4.13
N LEU A 11 -65.16 -30.40 4.34
CA LEU A 11 -64.24 -30.25 3.21
C LEU A 11 -62.83 -30.56 3.71
N THR A 12 -62.42 -31.82 3.60
CA THR A 12 -61.00 -32.21 3.61
C THR A 12 -60.35 -31.61 2.37
N ALA A 13 -59.98 -30.34 2.46
CA ALA A 13 -59.16 -29.67 1.46
C ALA A 13 -57.71 -30.11 1.68
N PHE A 14 -57.31 -31.01 0.79
CA PHE A 14 -55.96 -31.18 0.27
C PHE A 14 -55.02 -30.01 0.61
N SER A 15 -54.18 -30.18 1.61
CA SER A 15 -53.00 -29.32 1.86
C SER A 15 -51.90 -30.16 2.49
N PHE A 16 -51.64 -31.30 1.85
CA PHE A 16 -50.30 -31.86 1.78
C PHE A 16 -49.78 -31.46 0.39
N VAL A 17 -48.93 -30.43 0.36
CA VAL A 17 -47.68 -30.19 -0.39
C VAL A 17 -47.58 -28.68 -0.62
N TYR A 18 -47.00 -27.94 0.32
CA TYR A 18 -46.31 -26.66 0.03
C TYR A 18 -45.42 -26.35 1.23
N SER A 19 -44.41 -27.20 1.43
CA SER A 19 -43.22 -26.89 2.20
C SER A 19 -42.05 -27.08 1.26
N CYS A 20 -41.65 -25.98 0.61
CA CYS A 20 -40.37 -25.67 -0.02
C CYS A 20 -40.58 -24.71 -1.21
N SER A 21 -40.82 -23.43 -0.95
CA SER A 21 -40.29 -22.38 -1.81
C SER A 21 -39.05 -21.83 -1.11
N LYS A 22 -37.88 -22.21 -1.63
CA LYS A 22 -36.60 -21.58 -1.28
C LYS A 22 -36.59 -20.20 -1.92
N ASP A 23 -37.11 -19.20 -1.22
CA ASP A 23 -36.83 -17.80 -1.52
C ASP A 23 -36.14 -17.20 -0.30
N SER A 24 -34.91 -17.65 -0.06
CA SER A 24 -33.92 -16.79 0.60
C SER A 24 -33.52 -15.75 -0.44
N PRO A 25 -33.47 -14.44 -0.12
CA PRO A 25 -32.91 -13.48 -1.05
C PRO A 25 -31.48 -13.92 -1.36
N GLU A 26 -31.29 -14.37 -2.59
CA GLU A 26 -29.99 -14.66 -3.16
C GLU A 26 -29.14 -13.41 -2.96
N SER A 27 -28.12 -13.52 -2.11
CA SER A 27 -27.07 -12.52 -1.97
C SER A 27 -26.67 -12.14 -3.39
N ALA A 28 -26.95 -10.89 -3.78
CA ALA A 28 -26.58 -10.36 -5.07
C ALA A 28 -25.10 -10.70 -5.31
N ALA A 29 -24.85 -11.69 -6.17
CA ALA A 29 -23.53 -11.96 -6.67
C ALA A 29 -23.07 -10.63 -7.25
N ALA A 30 -21.97 -10.09 -6.73
CA ALA A 30 -21.38 -8.86 -7.23
C ALA A 30 -21.31 -8.97 -8.75
N GLU A 31 -22.03 -8.09 -9.46
CA GLU A 31 -22.01 -8.05 -10.91
C GLU A 31 -20.54 -7.94 -11.34
N ALA A 32 -20.05 -8.94 -12.06
CA ALA A 32 -18.71 -8.91 -12.62
C ALA A 32 -18.59 -7.61 -13.44
N GLN A 33 -17.66 -6.74 -13.05
CA GLN A 33 -17.44 -5.45 -13.70
C GLN A 33 -17.36 -5.65 -15.22
N LYS A 34 -18.28 -5.04 -15.96
CA LYS A 34 -18.24 -5.02 -17.43
C LYS A 34 -16.97 -4.30 -17.87
N ILE A 35 -15.99 -5.08 -18.36
CA ILE A 35 -14.77 -4.55 -18.96
C ILE A 35 -15.18 -3.71 -20.19
N PRO A 36 -14.64 -2.49 -20.36
CA PRO A 36 -14.86 -1.69 -21.56
C PRO A 36 -14.57 -2.50 -22.83
N VAL A 37 -15.33 -2.25 -23.90
CA VAL A 37 -15.26 -3.03 -25.16
C VAL A 37 -13.90 -2.87 -25.88
N ASP A 38 -13.12 -1.85 -25.52
CA ASP A 38 -11.76 -1.59 -26.00
C ASP A 38 -10.88 -1.01 -24.87
N PRO A 39 -10.33 -1.86 -23.98
CA PRO A 39 -9.53 -1.38 -22.87
C PRO A 39 -8.14 -0.94 -23.36
N GLN A 40 -7.73 0.27 -23.01
CA GLN A 40 -6.37 0.80 -23.28
C GLN A 40 -5.31 0.24 -22.32
N PHE A 41 -5.74 -0.48 -21.27
CA PHE A 41 -4.89 -1.08 -20.26
C PHE A 41 -5.25 -2.56 -20.11
N GLU A 42 -4.23 -3.39 -19.99
CA GLU A 42 -4.36 -4.82 -19.68
C GLU A 42 -3.87 -5.08 -18.26
N ILE A 43 -4.64 -5.86 -17.50
CA ILE A 43 -4.19 -6.36 -16.19
C ILE A 43 -3.20 -7.48 -16.43
N LEU A 44 -1.96 -7.31 -15.99
CA LEU A 44 -0.95 -8.36 -15.97
C LEU A 44 -0.92 -9.03 -14.58
N PRO A 45 -1.12 -10.35 -14.48
CA PRO A 45 -1.06 -11.05 -13.19
C PRO A 45 0.33 -11.01 -12.57
N ALA A 46 0.43 -11.00 -11.24
CA ALA A 46 1.71 -11.04 -10.52
C ALA A 46 2.57 -12.25 -10.92
N GLY A 47 1.98 -13.43 -11.16
CA GLY A 47 2.73 -14.60 -11.66
C GLY A 47 3.31 -14.41 -13.07
N GLN A 48 2.77 -13.48 -13.86
CA GLN A 48 3.36 -13.07 -15.13
C GLN A 48 4.44 -12.00 -14.93
N THR A 49 4.23 -11.02 -14.05
CA THR A 49 5.17 -9.89 -13.93
C THR A 49 6.31 -10.12 -12.94
N GLY A 50 6.14 -10.99 -11.95
CA GLY A 50 7.03 -11.10 -10.79
C GLY A 50 6.78 -10.05 -9.70
N LEU A 51 5.84 -9.11 -9.90
CA LEU A 51 5.48 -8.09 -8.91
C LEU A 51 4.51 -8.66 -7.88
N HIS A 52 5.05 -9.29 -6.83
CA HIS A 52 4.30 -9.78 -5.68
C HIS A 52 4.43 -8.82 -4.50
N PHE A 53 3.45 -7.94 -4.33
CA PHE A 53 3.44 -6.96 -3.25
C PHE A 53 2.01 -6.74 -2.74
N THR A 54 1.86 -6.55 -1.44
CA THR A 54 0.61 -6.08 -0.83
C THR A 54 0.94 -5.30 0.44
N ASN A 55 0.41 -4.09 0.57
CA ASN A 55 0.54 -3.33 1.82
C ASN A 55 -0.50 -3.85 2.82
N HIS A 56 -0.10 -4.75 3.71
CA HIS A 56 -0.97 -5.28 4.75
C HIS A 56 -1.01 -4.34 5.97
N ILE A 57 -2.21 -3.91 6.33
CA ILE A 57 -2.46 -3.11 7.54
C ILE A 57 -3.27 -3.96 8.51
N THR A 58 -2.73 -4.17 9.71
CA THR A 58 -3.42 -4.89 10.78
C THR A 58 -3.97 -3.92 11.80
N GLU A 59 -5.30 -3.91 11.92
CA GLU A 59 -6.00 -3.20 12.99
C GLU A 59 -6.00 -4.03 14.28
N THR A 60 -5.84 -3.34 15.40
CA THR A 60 -6.00 -3.92 16.75
C THR A 60 -6.89 -3.01 17.59
N PHE A 61 -7.33 -3.50 18.75
CA PHE A 61 -8.06 -2.67 19.71
C PHE A 61 -7.26 -1.42 20.12
N GLN A 62 -5.93 -1.51 20.20
CA GLN A 62 -5.03 -0.41 20.55
C GLN A 62 -4.64 0.46 19.35
N ASN A 63 -4.57 -0.10 18.14
CA ASN A 63 -4.17 0.60 16.92
C ASN A 63 -5.23 0.38 15.83
N ASN A 64 -6.19 1.31 15.75
CA ASN A 64 -7.26 1.35 14.75
C ASN A 64 -7.52 2.81 14.39
N ILE A 65 -8.47 3.05 13.48
CA ILE A 65 -8.75 4.41 12.99
C ILE A 65 -9.17 5.41 14.07
N LEU A 66 -9.75 4.94 15.20
CA LEU A 66 -10.18 5.83 16.29
C LEU A 66 -9.01 6.23 17.20
N SER A 67 -8.03 5.34 17.40
CA SER A 67 -6.84 5.64 18.21
C SER A 67 -5.67 6.19 17.38
N ASN A 68 -5.67 5.93 16.08
CA ASN A 68 -4.67 6.36 15.10
C ASN A 68 -5.38 6.70 13.79
N SER A 69 -5.78 7.96 13.64
CA SER A 69 -6.44 8.48 12.43
C SER A 69 -5.56 8.44 11.17
N TYR A 70 -4.27 8.14 11.32
CA TYR A 70 -3.29 8.10 10.23
C TYR A 70 -2.85 6.68 9.87
N LEU A 71 -3.55 5.66 10.38
CA LEU A 71 -3.21 4.25 10.18
C LEU A 71 -3.04 3.87 8.70
N TYR A 72 -3.79 4.49 7.80
CA TYR A 72 -3.77 4.22 6.36
C TYR A 72 -3.01 5.27 5.53
N ASN A 73 -2.30 6.21 6.17
CA ASN A 73 -1.60 7.31 5.49
C ASN A 73 -0.19 6.90 5.00
N GLY A 74 -0.05 5.70 4.43
CA GLY A 74 1.19 5.23 3.84
C GLY A 74 0.98 4.37 2.61
N GLY A 75 2.03 3.69 2.15
CA GLY A 75 1.97 2.92 0.90
C GLY A 75 2.39 3.72 -0.34
N GLY A 76 3.39 4.58 -0.20
CA GLY A 76 4.02 5.28 -1.32
C GLY A 76 4.69 4.36 -2.35
N VAL A 77 4.80 4.88 -3.57
CA VAL A 77 5.42 4.26 -4.74
C VAL A 77 6.51 5.20 -5.25
N ALA A 78 7.71 4.66 -5.49
CA ALA A 78 8.81 5.35 -6.14
C ALA A 78 9.19 4.63 -7.43
N ILE A 79 9.54 5.43 -8.43
CA ILE A 79 9.87 5.00 -9.78
C ILE A 79 11.27 5.54 -10.08
N LEU A 80 12.21 4.64 -10.35
CA LEU A 80 13.64 4.94 -10.49
C LEU A 80 14.32 3.98 -11.45
N ASP A 81 15.53 4.29 -11.89
CA ASP A 81 16.44 3.39 -12.62
C ASP A 81 17.63 3.10 -11.69
N VAL A 82 17.61 1.95 -11.02
CA VAL A 82 18.57 1.63 -9.95
C VAL A 82 19.98 1.42 -10.48
N ASN A 83 20.09 0.91 -11.71
CA ASN A 83 21.34 0.46 -12.31
C ASN A 83 21.72 1.24 -13.59
N ASN A 84 20.98 2.30 -13.93
CA ASN A 84 21.16 3.15 -15.10
C ASN A 84 21.14 2.36 -16.43
N ASP A 85 20.31 1.32 -16.53
CA ASP A 85 20.16 0.51 -17.74
C ASP A 85 19.06 1.03 -18.70
N GLY A 86 18.35 2.08 -18.30
CA GLY A 86 17.26 2.72 -19.04
C GLY A 86 15.90 2.04 -18.82
N LEU A 87 15.83 0.99 -18.00
CA LEU A 87 14.58 0.37 -17.58
C LEU A 87 14.11 0.98 -16.26
N THR A 88 12.81 1.16 -16.16
CA THR A 88 12.18 1.73 -14.97
C THR A 88 11.87 0.64 -13.94
N ASP A 89 12.49 0.75 -12.77
CA ASP A 89 12.29 -0.06 -11.58
C ASP A 89 11.21 0.53 -10.66
N ILE A 90 10.81 -0.27 -9.66
CA ILE A 90 9.72 0.09 -8.74
C ILE A 90 10.14 -0.15 -7.31
N TYR A 91 10.05 0.88 -6.48
CA TYR A 91 10.16 0.77 -5.03
C TYR A 91 8.80 1.01 -4.38
N LEU A 92 8.37 0.09 -3.51
CA LEU A 92 7.06 0.11 -2.85
C LEU A 92 7.26 0.13 -1.35
N THR A 93 6.63 1.10 -0.68
CA THR A 93 6.61 1.12 0.79
C THR A 93 5.45 0.29 1.32
N ALA A 94 5.72 -0.53 2.34
CA ALA A 94 4.66 -1.13 3.14
C ALA A 94 4.62 -0.42 4.49
N THR A 95 3.44 -0.02 4.93
CA THR A 95 3.31 0.85 6.10
C THR A 95 3.80 0.15 7.36
N GLN A 96 3.45 -1.12 7.59
CA GLN A 96 3.81 -1.87 8.80
C GLN A 96 4.82 -3.00 8.55
N GLU A 97 5.14 -3.27 7.28
CA GLU A 97 5.99 -4.37 6.83
C GLU A 97 7.25 -3.82 6.12
N PRO A 98 8.23 -4.66 5.77
CA PRO A 98 9.35 -4.25 4.94
C PRO A 98 8.91 -3.65 3.59
N ASN A 99 9.68 -2.67 3.11
CA ASN A 99 9.51 -2.13 1.77
C ASN A 99 10.11 -3.09 0.75
N HIS A 100 9.74 -2.93 -0.53
CA HIS A 100 10.21 -3.79 -1.61
C HIS A 100 10.79 -3.00 -2.78
N LEU A 101 11.94 -3.43 -3.29
CA LEU A 101 12.56 -2.94 -4.53
C LEU A 101 12.50 -4.02 -5.60
N PHE A 102 11.86 -3.70 -6.72
CA PHE A 102 11.68 -4.57 -7.86
C PHE A 102 12.49 -4.06 -9.06
N LEU A 103 13.53 -4.80 -9.43
CA LEU A 103 14.36 -4.55 -10.61
C LEU A 103 13.64 -5.03 -11.87
N ASN A 104 13.51 -4.17 -12.87
CA ASN A 104 12.91 -4.46 -14.15
C ASN A 104 13.90 -5.22 -15.04
N LYS A 105 13.48 -6.40 -15.49
CA LYS A 105 14.25 -7.27 -16.39
C LYS A 105 13.84 -7.11 -17.86
N GLY A 106 12.99 -6.14 -18.16
CA GLY A 106 12.36 -5.92 -19.46
C GLY A 106 11.08 -6.74 -19.64
N GLY A 107 10.24 -6.31 -20.58
CA GLY A 107 9.01 -7.05 -20.94
C GLY A 107 8.01 -7.23 -19.79
N PHE A 108 7.92 -6.25 -18.89
CA PHE A 108 7.11 -6.28 -17.66
C PHE A 108 7.46 -7.43 -16.72
N LYS A 109 8.71 -7.90 -16.72
CA LYS A 109 9.25 -8.86 -15.76
C LYS A 109 10.06 -8.14 -14.71
N PHE A 110 9.83 -8.48 -13.44
CA PHE A 110 10.44 -7.84 -12.30
C PHE A 110 11.02 -8.88 -11.35
N GLU A 111 12.14 -8.52 -10.73
CA GLU A 111 12.86 -9.33 -9.74
C GLU A 111 12.92 -8.55 -8.43
N ASP A 112 12.50 -9.17 -7.32
CA ASP A 112 12.65 -8.56 -5.99
C ASP A 112 14.12 -8.63 -5.56
N ILE A 113 14.77 -7.47 -5.49
CA ILE A 113 16.17 -7.32 -5.08
C ILE A 113 16.31 -6.69 -3.70
N THR A 114 15.21 -6.56 -2.93
CA THR A 114 15.15 -5.82 -1.67
C THR A 114 16.26 -6.20 -0.69
N ALA A 115 16.42 -7.51 -0.47
CA ALA A 115 17.38 -8.04 0.50
C ALA A 115 18.83 -7.81 0.06
N THR A 116 19.14 -8.01 -1.22
CA THR A 116 20.48 -7.77 -1.77
C THR A 116 20.80 -6.29 -1.86
N ALA A 117 19.80 -5.44 -2.09
CA ALA A 117 19.94 -4.00 -2.20
C ALA A 117 20.04 -3.30 -0.83
N GLY A 118 19.52 -3.91 0.25
CA GLY A 118 19.60 -3.35 1.61
C GLY A 118 18.54 -2.28 1.90
N VAL A 119 17.44 -2.26 1.16
CA VAL A 119 16.42 -1.18 1.19
C VAL A 119 15.08 -1.60 1.81
N ALA A 120 15.07 -2.68 2.60
CA ALA A 120 13.88 -3.20 3.29
C ALA A 120 13.24 -2.20 4.26
N ALA A 121 14.02 -1.20 4.72
CA ALA A 121 13.59 -0.19 5.68
C ALA A 121 12.91 -0.82 6.90
N GLU A 122 13.55 -1.74 7.62
CA GLU A 122 12.88 -2.45 8.72
C GLU A 122 12.40 -1.53 9.85
N GLY A 123 11.27 -1.88 10.46
CA GLY A 123 10.65 -1.14 11.57
C GLY A 123 10.05 0.21 11.18
N GLY A 124 9.36 0.84 12.14
CA GLY A 124 8.66 2.11 11.95
C GLY A 124 7.46 2.02 10.99
N ASN A 125 6.61 3.05 10.96
CA ASN A 125 5.56 3.12 9.93
C ASN A 125 6.02 3.97 8.76
N LYS A 126 5.96 3.41 7.54
CA LYS A 126 6.42 4.09 6.31
C LYS A 126 5.24 4.76 5.64
N THR A 127 5.47 5.99 5.19
CA THR A 127 4.45 6.83 4.58
C THR A 127 4.78 7.07 3.11
N GLY A 128 5.35 8.24 2.81
CA GLY A 128 5.81 8.65 1.50
C GLY A 128 7.20 8.13 1.17
N VAL A 129 7.48 8.09 -0.14
CA VAL A 129 8.81 7.85 -0.68
C VAL A 129 9.07 8.81 -1.83
N THR A 130 10.30 9.29 -1.91
CA THR A 130 10.76 10.22 -2.93
C THR A 130 12.10 9.73 -3.49
N VAL A 131 12.27 9.86 -4.80
CA VAL A 131 13.52 9.56 -5.50
C VAL A 131 14.28 10.88 -5.68
N VAL A 132 15.57 10.87 -5.38
CA VAL A 132 16.44 12.04 -5.45
C VAL A 132 17.87 11.59 -5.77
N ASP A 133 18.65 12.35 -6.52
CA ASP A 133 20.11 12.17 -6.59
C ASP A 133 20.71 13.18 -5.60
N ILE A 134 20.93 12.76 -4.35
CA ILE A 134 21.22 13.67 -3.23
C ILE A 134 22.66 14.20 -3.26
N ASN A 135 23.54 13.49 -3.96
CA ASN A 135 24.98 13.76 -3.99
C ASN A 135 25.49 14.11 -5.40
N ALA A 136 24.59 14.21 -6.38
CA ALA A 136 24.85 14.52 -7.78
C ALA A 136 25.83 13.54 -8.45
N ASP A 137 25.79 12.26 -8.07
CA ASP A 137 26.67 11.22 -8.64
C ASP A 137 26.07 10.51 -9.86
N GLY A 138 24.83 10.85 -10.23
CA GLY A 138 24.12 10.27 -11.36
C GLY A 138 23.41 8.96 -11.05
N PHE A 139 23.39 8.52 -9.78
CA PHE A 139 22.58 7.42 -9.31
C PHE A 139 21.42 7.94 -8.46
N GLN A 140 20.25 7.32 -8.64
CA GLN A 140 19.05 7.71 -7.91
C GLN A 140 19.02 7.05 -6.53
N ASP A 141 18.84 7.88 -5.50
CA ASP A 141 18.66 7.52 -4.10
C ASP A 141 17.18 7.46 -3.71
N ILE A 142 16.90 6.85 -2.56
CA ILE A 142 15.54 6.64 -2.06
C ILE A 142 15.39 7.28 -0.68
N TYR A 143 14.54 8.31 -0.57
CA TYR A 143 14.16 8.91 0.69
C TYR A 143 12.80 8.40 1.17
N VAL A 144 12.75 7.78 2.35
CA VAL A 144 11.54 7.19 2.92
C VAL A 144 11.10 7.99 4.14
N CYS A 145 9.90 8.56 4.07
CA CYS A 145 9.27 9.19 5.22
C CYS A 145 8.75 8.12 6.19
N ARG A 146 8.91 8.40 7.48
CA ARG A 146 8.38 7.60 8.57
C ARG A 146 7.54 8.44 9.51
N ALA A 147 6.57 7.79 10.13
CA ALA A 147 5.69 8.44 11.06
C ALA A 147 5.14 7.49 12.13
N GLY A 148 4.38 8.03 13.07
CA GLY A 148 3.76 7.27 14.14
C GLY A 148 3.22 8.18 15.23
N MET A 149 2.23 7.69 15.98
CA MET A 149 1.58 8.49 17.01
C MET A 149 2.48 8.78 18.22
N GLN A 150 3.45 7.92 18.49
CA GLN A 150 4.38 8.07 19.60
C GLN A 150 5.75 8.51 19.10
N PRO A 151 6.50 9.36 19.82
CA PRO A 151 7.84 9.79 19.43
C PRO A 151 8.86 8.69 19.72
N THR A 152 8.98 7.71 18.83
CA THR A 152 9.97 6.61 18.91
C THR A 152 11.17 6.87 18.00
N PRO A 153 12.35 6.24 18.25
CA PRO A 153 13.49 6.29 17.33
C PRO A 153 13.14 5.84 15.91
N ASP A 154 12.24 4.86 15.77
CA ASP A 154 11.83 4.31 14.47
C ASP A 154 11.02 5.28 13.59
N ARG A 155 10.72 6.50 14.08
CA ARG A 155 10.15 7.58 13.29
C ARG A 155 11.17 8.36 12.46
N ALA A 156 12.46 8.13 12.66
CA ALA A 156 13.49 8.75 11.83
C ALA A 156 13.25 8.39 10.36
N ASN A 157 13.09 9.40 9.50
CA ASN A 157 13.10 9.21 8.06
C ASN A 157 14.42 8.54 7.62
N LEU A 158 14.39 7.82 6.50
CA LEU A 158 15.56 7.12 5.98
C LEU A 158 15.98 7.68 4.63
N LEU A 159 17.29 7.72 4.39
CA LEU A 159 17.87 8.04 3.09
C LEU A 159 18.76 6.88 2.68
N PHE A 160 18.33 6.10 1.70
CA PHE A 160 19.13 5.05 1.10
C PHE A 160 19.88 5.64 -0.09
N VAL A 161 21.18 5.86 0.09
CA VAL A 161 22.09 6.34 -0.96
C VAL A 161 22.56 5.16 -1.80
N ASN A 162 22.41 5.25 -3.12
CA ASN A 162 22.79 4.22 -4.07
C ASN A 162 24.32 4.14 -4.19
N ASN A 163 24.89 2.94 -4.07
CA ASN A 163 26.33 2.74 -4.15
C ASN A 163 26.83 2.54 -5.59
N GLY A 164 25.93 2.53 -6.58
CA GLY A 164 26.23 2.31 -8.01
C GLY A 164 26.42 0.84 -8.40
N ASP A 165 26.20 -0.09 -7.48
CA ASP A 165 26.33 -1.53 -7.67
C ASP A 165 25.04 -2.31 -7.33
N MET A 166 23.89 -1.62 -7.39
CA MET A 166 22.55 -2.09 -6.98
C MET A 166 22.40 -2.34 -5.47
N THR A 167 23.39 -1.94 -4.66
CA THR A 167 23.25 -1.87 -3.20
C THR A 167 23.08 -0.43 -2.74
N PHE A 168 22.49 -0.26 -1.56
CA PHE A 168 22.26 1.04 -0.96
C PHE A 168 22.81 1.09 0.46
N THR A 169 23.19 2.30 0.89
CA THR A 169 23.62 2.60 2.26
C THR A 169 22.65 3.58 2.89
N GLU A 170 22.14 3.27 4.09
CA GLU A 170 21.33 4.20 4.86
C GLU A 170 22.23 5.32 5.43
N ARG A 171 21.92 6.59 5.11
CA ARG A 171 22.75 7.76 5.46
C ARG A 171 21.93 8.97 5.92
N SER A 172 20.67 8.81 6.31
CA SER A 172 19.81 9.94 6.72
C SER A 172 20.46 10.81 7.80
N ALA A 173 21.04 10.21 8.85
CA ALA A 173 21.68 10.94 9.93
C ALA A 173 22.93 11.70 9.49
N GLU A 174 23.70 11.17 8.52
CA GLU A 174 24.87 11.83 7.95
C GLU A 174 24.48 13.11 7.20
N TYR A 175 23.35 13.06 6.48
CA TYR A 175 22.81 14.18 5.73
C TYR A 175 21.88 15.10 6.56
N GLY A 176 21.67 14.79 7.85
CA GLY A 176 20.75 15.54 8.71
C GLY A 176 19.27 15.40 8.31
N LEU A 177 18.93 14.32 7.60
CA LEU A 177 17.60 14.03 7.06
C LEU A 177 16.84 12.96 7.86
N ASP A 178 17.36 12.55 9.04
CA ASP A 178 16.74 11.57 9.95
C ASP A 178 15.62 12.19 10.81
N ASP A 179 14.89 13.16 10.25
CA ASP A 179 13.82 13.88 10.95
C ASP A 179 12.81 12.89 11.55
N ARG A 180 12.49 13.12 12.83
CA ARG A 180 11.63 12.23 13.64
C ARG A 180 10.22 12.78 13.81
N SER A 181 9.87 13.85 13.08
CA SER A 181 8.49 14.32 12.99
C SER A 181 7.63 13.25 12.33
N ALA A 182 6.31 13.41 12.39
CA ALA A 182 5.42 12.44 11.78
C ALA A 182 5.28 12.74 10.29
N SER A 183 6.32 12.37 9.54
CA SER A 183 6.50 12.72 8.14
C SER A 183 5.54 11.94 7.26
N ASN A 184 4.84 12.64 6.38
CA ASN A 184 3.94 12.06 5.40
C ASN A 184 4.59 11.98 4.01
N TYR A 185 5.26 13.05 3.59
CA TYR A 185 5.90 13.13 2.28
C TYR A 185 7.01 14.18 2.27
N ALA A 186 7.95 14.06 1.35
CA ALA A 186 9.05 15.01 1.16
C ALA A 186 9.23 15.36 -0.32
N ASN A 187 9.59 16.60 -0.62
CA ASN A 187 9.95 17.04 -1.97
C ASN A 187 11.32 17.68 -1.93
N PHE A 188 12.20 17.27 -2.84
CA PHE A 188 13.54 17.83 -3.02
C PHE A 188 13.55 18.76 -4.22
N PHE A 189 14.09 19.98 -4.06
CA PHE A 189 14.21 20.98 -5.11
C PHE A 189 15.14 22.10 -4.65
N ASP A 190 15.81 22.76 -5.60
CA ASP A 190 16.64 23.94 -5.34
C ASP A 190 15.75 25.17 -5.12
N PHE A 191 15.48 25.52 -3.85
CA PHE A 191 14.52 26.57 -3.50
C PHE A 191 15.11 27.96 -3.67
N ASP A 192 16.38 28.15 -3.34
CA ASP A 192 17.05 29.45 -3.37
C ASP A 192 17.96 29.70 -4.59
N LEU A 193 18.03 28.71 -5.48
CA LEU A 193 18.72 28.74 -6.77
C LEU A 193 20.25 28.78 -6.67
N ASP A 194 20.82 28.16 -5.63
CA ASP A 194 22.26 28.09 -5.42
C ASP A 194 22.92 26.83 -6.01
N GLY A 195 22.09 25.87 -6.45
CA GLY A 195 22.49 24.65 -7.13
C GLY A 195 22.64 23.42 -6.23
N ASP A 196 22.41 23.53 -4.92
CA ASP A 196 22.13 22.37 -4.07
C ASP A 196 20.62 22.09 -3.94
N LEU A 197 20.27 20.91 -3.41
CA LEU A 197 18.86 20.52 -3.23
C LEU A 197 18.41 20.80 -1.81
N ASP A 198 17.37 21.62 -1.67
CA ASP A 198 16.60 21.73 -0.43
C ASP A 198 15.56 20.62 -0.31
N VAL A 199 15.02 20.44 0.90
CA VAL A 199 13.92 19.51 1.16
C VAL A 199 12.76 20.19 1.89
N TYR A 200 11.54 19.98 1.39
CA TYR A 200 10.30 20.33 2.06
C TYR A 200 9.60 19.07 2.55
N ILE A 201 9.48 18.92 3.88
CA ILE A 201 8.84 17.76 4.53
C ILE A 201 7.47 18.14 5.08
N VAL A 202 6.44 17.40 4.67
CA VAL A 202 5.07 17.56 5.16
C VAL A 202 4.84 16.59 6.31
N ASN A 203 4.42 17.13 7.45
CA ASN A 203 4.09 16.36 8.65
C ASN A 203 2.58 16.37 8.92
N TYR A 204 2.07 15.33 9.57
CA TYR A 204 0.74 15.37 10.18
C TYR A 204 0.83 15.62 11.69
N PRO A 205 -0.16 16.28 12.30
CA PRO A 205 -0.14 16.54 13.73
C PRO A 205 -0.27 15.23 14.51
N VAL A 206 0.65 15.04 15.45
CA VAL A 206 0.57 14.04 16.51
C VAL A 206 0.18 14.76 17.79
N ALA A 207 -0.75 14.18 18.55
CA ALA A 207 -1.28 14.77 19.77
C ALA A 207 -0.24 14.83 20.91
#